data_AF-A0A3B4X7U3-F1
#
_entry.id   AF-A0A3B4X7U3-F1
#
_cell.length_a   1.000
_cell.length_b   1.000
_cell.length_c   1.000
_cell.angle_alpha   90.00
_cell.angle_beta   90.00
_cell.angle_gamma   90.00
#
_symmetry.space_group_name_H-M   'P 1'
#
loop_
_entity.id
_entity.type
_entity.pdbx_description
1 polymer ?
#
loop_
_entity_poly.entity_id
_entity_poly.type
_entity_poly.pdbx_seq_one_letter_code
_entity_poly.pdbx_strand_id
1 'polypeptide(L)' 'MTERYDCHYCKESLFGKKYVLREENPYCVKCYESLYSNTCEE' A
#
# COMPACT_ATOMS: atom_id res chain seq x y z
N MET A 1 8.89 4.15 -20.51
CA MET A 1 8.33 5.03 -19.47
C MET A 1 8.00 4.12 -18.29
N THR A 2 8.70 4.23 -17.17
CA THR A 2 8.39 3.42 -15.98
C THR A 2 7.06 3.91 -15.43
N GLU A 3 6.02 3.10 -15.57
CA GLU A 3 4.78 3.27 -14.83
C GLU A 3 5.12 3.15 -13.34
N ARG A 4 5.22 4.31 -12.69
CA ARG A 4 5.57 4.43 -11.28
C ARG A 4 4.34 4.04 -10.46
N TYR A 5 4.18 2.73 -10.24
CA TYR A 5 3.28 2.20 -9.23
C TYR A 5 3.93 2.41 -7.86
N ASP A 6 3.78 3.61 -7.32
CA ASP A 6 4.28 4.00 -6.02
C ASP A 6 3.12 4.07 -5.01
N CYS A 7 3.38 3.71 -3.76
CA CYS A 7 2.40 3.80 -2.68
C CYS A 7 1.93 5.25 -2.48
N HIS A 8 0.63 5.47 -2.39
CA HIS A 8 0.06 6.79 -2.15
C HIS A 8 0.50 7.37 -0.80
N TYR A 9 0.67 6.50 0.21
CA TYR A 9 1.06 6.89 1.58
C TYR A 9 2.57 7.13 1.74
N CYS A 10 3.39 6.10 1.53
CA CYS A 10 4.85 6.19 1.77
C CYS A 10 5.67 6.48 0.50
N LYS A 11 5.03 6.58 -0.68
CA LYS A 11 5.70 6.75 -1.99
C LYS A 11 6.77 5.68 -2.30
N GLU A 12 6.71 4.52 -1.64
CA GLU A 12 7.58 3.39 -1.94
C GLU A 12 7.16 2.70 -3.24
N SER A 13 8.14 2.25 -4.02
CA SER A 13 7.89 1.49 -5.24
C SER A 13 7.24 0.15 -4.94
N LEU A 14 6.04 -0.04 -5.49
CA LEU A 14 5.24 -1.27 -5.43
C LEU A 14 5.59 -2.24 -6.56
N PHE A 15 6.55 -1.87 -7.41
CA PHE A 15 6.97 -2.67 -8.54
C PHE A 15 7.53 -4.02 -8.06
N GLY A 16 6.90 -5.13 -8.48
CA GLY A 16 7.28 -6.48 -8.04
C GLY A 16 6.89 -6.84 -6.60
N LYS A 17 6.12 -5.98 -5.91
CA LYS A 17 5.61 -6.23 -4.55
C LYS A 17 4.09 -6.28 -4.57
N LYS A 18 3.51 -6.89 -3.53
CA LYS A 18 2.06 -6.86 -3.33
C LYS A 18 1.63 -5.44 -2.93
N TYR A 19 0.55 -4.97 -3.53
CA TYR A 19 -0.10 -3.71 -3.21
C TYR A 19 -1.61 -3.87 -3.21
N VAL A 20 -2.31 -2.94 -2.58
CA VAL A 20 -3.77 -2.92 -2.47
C VAL A 20 -4.27 -1.61 -3.05
N LEU A 21 -5.25 -1.67 -3.95
CA LEU A 21 -5.94 -0.48 -4.44
C LEU A 21 -7.13 -0.20 -3.52
N ARG A 22 -7.13 0.96 -2.86
CA ARG A 22 -8.22 1.41 -1.99
C ARG A 22 -8.68 2.77 -2.46
N GLU A 23 -9.98 2.92 -2.76
CA GLU A 23 -10.56 4.18 -3.25
C GLU A 23 -9.77 4.75 -4.44
N GLU A 24 -9.39 3.87 -5.39
CA GLU A 24 -8.59 4.23 -6.58
C GLU A 24 -7.14 4.67 -6.30
N ASN A 25 -6.71 4.65 -5.04
CA ASN A 25 -5.33 4.95 -4.64
C ASN A 25 -4.53 3.64 -4.34
N PRO A 26 -3.30 3.48 -4.88
CA PRO A 26 -2.46 2.32 -4.59
C PRO A 26 -1.77 2.45 -3.23
N TYR A 27 -1.90 1.45 -2.37
CA TYR A 27 -1.26 1.38 -1.07
C TYR A 27 -0.36 0.15 -0.96
N CYS A 28 0.79 0.32 -0.32
CA CYS A 28 1.67 -0.78 0.02
C CYS A 28 0.97 -1.71 1.03
N VAL A 29 1.15 -3.03 0.94
CA VAL A 29 0.51 -3.97 1.89
C VAL A 29 0.84 -3.61 3.33
N LYS A 30 2.10 -3.26 3.63
CA LYS A 30 2.49 -2.77 4.97
C LYS A 30 1.72 -1.52 5.43
N CYS A 31 1.48 -0.59 4.52
CA CYS A 31 0.79 0.67 4.80
C CYS A 31 -0.69 0.39 5.01
N TYR A 32 -1.27 -0.41 4.13
CA TYR A 32 -2.65 -0.84 4.22
C TYR A 32 -2.88 -1.60 5.53
N GLU A 33 -2.00 -2.53 5.88
CA GLU A 33 -2.05 -3.23 7.16
C GLU A 33 -1.83 -2.26 8.33
N SER A 34 -0.85 -1.36 8.30
CA SER A 34 -0.67 -0.43 9.42
C SER A 34 -1.81 0.58 9.59
N LEU A 35 -2.51 0.95 8.52
CA LEU A 35 -3.60 1.93 8.52
C LEU A 35 -4.97 1.27 8.79
N TYR A 36 -5.17 0.05 8.30
CA TYR A 36 -6.47 -0.64 8.30
C TYR A 36 -6.45 -2.00 9.00
N SER A 37 -5.29 -2.60 9.25
CA SER A 37 -5.20 -3.75 10.14
C SER A 37 -5.53 -3.23 11.53
N ASN A 38 -6.74 -3.55 11.94
CA ASN A 38 -7.13 -3.47 13.33
C ASN A 38 -6.32 -4.57 13.99
N THR A 39 -5.22 -4.20 14.65
CA THR A 39 -4.58 -5.09 15.60
C THR A 39 -5.69 -5.56 16.53
N CYS A 40 -6.01 -6.85 16.46
CA CYS A 40 -6.76 -7.50 17.52
C CYS A 40 -5.99 -7.19 18.81
N GLU A 41 -6.55 -6.30 19.61
CA GLU A 41 -6.14 -6.13 21.01
C GLU A 41 -6.41 -7.49 21.66
N GLU A 42 -5.32 -8.15 22.04
CA GLU A 42 -5.32 -9.47 22.68
C GLU A 42 -5.85 -9.38 24.12
#